data_AF-A0A952H638-F1
#
_entry.id   AF-A0A952H638-F1
#
_cell.length_a   1.000
_cell.length_b   1.000
_cell.length_c   1.000
_cell.angle_alpha   90.00
_cell.angle_beta   90.00
_cell.angle_gamma   90.00
#
_symmetry.space_group_name_H-M   'P 1'
#
loop_
_entity.id
_entity.type
_entity.pdbx_description
1 polymer ?
#
loop_
_entity_poly.entity_id
_entity_poly.type
_entity_poly.pdbx_seq_one_letter_code
_entity_poly.pdbx_strand_id
1 'polypeptide(L)'
;NNNRAASAKVADLVTPNTLNPSVVHWELHRVWEVEATLAEGKRHVVPKRKYYIDEDSWQIMLFDGWDAKGELWRTNYTLTLLAPDIPALIGSMFWGGYDLQTGAYYLNMASNELASQYKVVAPLPRSFFSPEELANEGAR
;
A
#
# COMPACT_ATOMS: atom_id res chain seq x y z
N ASN A 1 13.92 -3.03 -7.73
CA ASN A 1 12.80 -3.66 -6.94
C ASN A 1 13.11 -3.62 -5.44
N ASN A 2 12.12 -3.80 -4.57
CA ASN A 2 12.26 -3.61 -3.10
C ASN A 2 12.34 -4.93 -2.30
N ASN A 3 12.85 -6.02 -2.89
CA ASN A 3 12.96 -7.32 -2.20
C ASN A 3 13.82 -7.26 -0.93
N ARG A 4 14.84 -6.39 -0.87
CA ARG A 4 15.64 -6.19 0.35
C ARG A 4 14.81 -5.64 1.50
N ALA A 5 13.91 -4.71 1.22
CA ALA A 5 12.98 -4.18 2.20
C ALA A 5 12.03 -5.27 2.71
N ALA A 6 11.56 -6.16 1.83
CA ALA A 6 10.70 -7.29 2.21
C ALA A 6 11.41 -8.37 3.05
N SER A 7 12.73 -8.52 2.91
CA SER A 7 13.52 -9.50 3.68
C SER A 7 14.18 -8.93 4.94
N ALA A 8 14.16 -7.61 5.13
CA ALA A 8 14.71 -6.96 6.32
C ALA A 8 13.85 -7.25 7.56
N LYS A 9 14.41 -7.15 8.77
CA LYS A 9 13.57 -7.12 9.98
C LYS A 9 12.78 -5.82 10.01
N VAL A 10 11.58 -5.83 10.59
CA VAL A 10 10.74 -4.62 10.66
C VAL A 10 11.46 -3.49 11.40
N ALA A 11 12.19 -3.82 12.47
CA ALA A 11 12.97 -2.86 13.25
C ALA A 11 14.12 -2.20 12.46
N ASP A 12 14.66 -2.87 11.44
CA ASP A 12 15.70 -2.32 10.57
C ASP A 12 15.11 -1.49 9.41
N LEU A 13 13.86 -1.77 9.04
CA LEU A 13 13.15 -1.10 7.96
C LEU A 13 12.47 0.21 8.41
N VAL A 14 11.87 0.22 9.59
CA VAL A 14 11.05 1.32 10.13
C VAL A 14 11.89 2.15 11.10
N THR A 15 12.22 3.40 10.74
CA THR A 15 13.00 4.32 11.60
C THR A 15 12.11 5.45 12.15
N PRO A 16 12.56 6.35 13.05
CA PRO A 16 11.67 7.34 13.65
C PRO A 16 10.89 8.25 12.68
N ASN A 17 11.41 8.54 11.48
CA ASN A 17 10.82 9.55 10.58
C ASN A 17 10.53 9.04 9.18
N THR A 18 11.30 8.06 8.69
CA THR A 18 11.15 7.52 7.34
C THR A 18 11.47 6.03 7.33
N LEU A 19 11.13 5.36 6.24
CA LEU A 19 11.74 4.07 5.97
C LEU A 19 13.27 4.21 5.83
N ASN A 20 13.99 3.16 6.22
CA ASN A 20 15.44 3.13 6.18
C ASN A 20 15.94 3.09 4.72
N PRO A 21 16.64 4.13 4.24
CA PRO A 21 17.11 4.22 2.85
C PRO A 21 18.23 3.23 2.52
N SER A 22 18.82 2.54 3.51
CA SER A 22 19.80 1.48 3.25
C SER A 22 19.18 0.17 2.75
N VAL A 23 17.88 -0.03 3.00
CA VAL A 23 17.13 -1.23 2.58
C VAL A 23 16.00 -0.93 1.61
N VAL A 24 15.51 0.31 1.57
CA VAL A 24 14.53 0.78 0.59
C VAL A 24 15.24 1.46 -0.57
N HIS A 25 14.84 1.10 -1.79
CA HIS A 25 15.43 1.64 -3.00
C HIS A 25 14.36 2.36 -3.82
N TRP A 26 14.69 3.58 -4.23
CA TRP A 26 13.89 4.42 -5.11
C TRP A 26 14.57 4.46 -6.48
N GLU A 27 13.87 3.96 -7.48
CA GLU A 27 14.37 3.85 -8.85
C GLU A 27 13.56 4.79 -9.75
N LEU A 28 14.20 5.38 -10.76
CA LEU A 28 13.50 6.16 -11.76
C LEU A 28 12.78 5.22 -12.72
N HIS A 29 11.47 5.36 -12.82
CA HIS A 29 10.61 4.53 -13.66
C HIS A 29 9.83 5.42 -14.63
N ARG A 30 9.50 4.87 -15.81
CA ARG A 30 8.49 5.48 -16.66
C ARG A 30 7.12 5.12 -16.08
N VAL A 31 6.26 6.12 -15.95
CA VAL A 31 4.95 5.96 -15.31
C VAL A 31 3.87 6.66 -16.12
N TRP A 32 2.66 6.13 -16.00
CA TRP A 32 1.45 6.86 -16.35
C TRP A 32 1.01 7.70 -15.15
N GLU A 33 0.84 9.00 -15.36
CA GLU A 33 0.21 9.88 -14.38
C GLU A 33 -1.30 9.91 -14.61
N VAL A 34 -2.06 9.46 -13.60
CA VAL A 34 -3.52 9.44 -13.65
C VAL A 34 -4.07 10.32 -12.56
N GLU A 35 -4.70 11.44 -12.95
CA GLU A 35 -5.45 12.28 -12.02
C GLU A 35 -6.89 11.81 -11.91
N ALA A 36 -7.35 11.62 -10.67
CA ALA A 36 -8.72 11.26 -10.35
C ALA A 36 -9.37 12.34 -9.49
N THR A 37 -10.56 12.77 -9.89
CA THR A 37 -11.40 13.70 -9.15
C THR A 37 -12.64 13.00 -8.63
N LEU A 38 -13.10 13.40 -7.45
CA LEU A 38 -14.30 12.86 -6.84
C LEU A 38 -15.51 13.09 -7.74
N ALA A 39 -16.23 12.01 -8.05
CA ALA A 39 -17.43 12.08 -8.85
C ALA A 39 -18.52 12.93 -8.18
N GLU A 40 -19.33 13.59 -8.99
CA GLU A 40 -20.44 14.43 -8.53
C GLU A 40 -21.40 13.66 -7.62
N GLY A 41 -21.86 14.32 -6.55
CA GLY A 41 -22.78 13.74 -5.57
C GLY A 41 -22.17 12.67 -4.64
N LYS A 42 -20.87 12.39 -4.73
CA LYS A 42 -20.16 11.47 -3.83
C LYS A 42 -19.45 12.22 -2.70
N ARG A 43 -19.13 11.50 -1.62
CA ARG A 43 -18.38 12.01 -0.48
C ARG A 43 -17.10 11.20 -0.31
N HIS A 44 -15.97 11.89 -0.21
CA HIS A 44 -14.68 11.29 0.08
C HIS A 44 -13.76 12.33 0.72
N VAL A 45 -12.98 11.93 1.72
CA VAL A 45 -12.09 12.85 2.48
C VAL A 45 -10.87 13.32 1.68
N VAL A 46 -10.52 12.57 0.64
CA VAL A 46 -9.47 12.91 -0.35
C VAL A 46 -10.15 13.12 -1.70
N PRO A 47 -10.67 14.33 -2.01
CA PRO A 47 -11.46 14.55 -3.23
C PRO A 47 -10.65 14.56 -4.53
N LYS A 48 -9.32 14.70 -4.45
CA LYS A 48 -8.42 14.60 -5.61
C LYS A 48 -7.29 13.63 -5.29
N ARG A 49 -6.95 12.77 -6.25
CA ARG A 49 -5.77 11.90 -6.21
C ARG A 49 -4.99 11.96 -7.51
N LYS A 50 -3.70 11.68 -7.43
CA LYS A 50 -2.83 11.45 -8.57
C LYS A 50 -2.13 10.12 -8.33
N TYR A 51 -2.25 9.20 -9.28
CA TYR A 51 -1.62 7.89 -9.23
C TYR A 51 -0.46 7.87 -10.22
N TYR A 52 0.64 7.25 -9.82
CA TYR A 52 1.79 6.99 -10.67
C TYR A 52 1.85 5.49 -10.92
N ILE A 53 1.40 5.08 -12.10
CA ILE A 53 1.26 3.69 -12.48
C ILE A 53 2.50 3.30 -13.28
N ASP A 54 3.25 2.32 -12.80
CA ASP A 54 4.44 1.82 -13.47
C ASP A 54 4.10 1.20 -14.83
N GLU A 55 4.85 1.56 -15.86
CA GLU A 55 4.55 1.16 -17.24
C GLU A 55 4.66 -0.34 -17.48
N ASP A 56 5.63 -1.00 -16.84
CA ASP A 56 5.92 -2.41 -17.07
C ASP A 56 5.02 -3.33 -16.24
N SER A 57 4.78 -2.97 -14.97
CA SER A 57 4.04 -3.80 -14.02
C SER A 57 2.57 -3.41 -13.83
N TRP A 58 2.17 -2.22 -14.28
CA TRP A 58 0.85 -1.65 -14.06
C TRP A 58 0.46 -1.49 -12.58
N GLN A 59 1.44 -1.59 -11.66
CA GLN A 59 1.22 -1.33 -10.23
C GLN A 59 1.18 0.17 -9.98
N ILE A 60 0.35 0.59 -9.02
CA ILE A 60 0.42 1.95 -8.46
C ILE A 60 1.62 1.99 -7.53
N MET A 61 2.71 2.60 -7.99
CA MET A 61 3.96 2.68 -7.22
C MET A 61 3.94 3.80 -6.21
N LEU A 62 3.31 4.92 -6.60
CA LEU A 62 3.09 6.08 -5.74
C LEU A 62 1.69 6.62 -5.97
N PHE A 63 1.12 7.26 -4.96
CA PHE A 63 -0.04 8.11 -5.17
C PHE A 63 -0.13 9.24 -4.16
N ASP A 64 -0.55 10.39 -4.65
CA ASP A 64 -0.74 11.61 -3.90
C ASP A 64 -2.23 11.87 -3.70
N GLY A 65 -2.59 12.39 -2.53
CA GLY A 65 -3.94 12.76 -2.16
C GLY A 65 -4.01 14.16 -1.58
N TRP A 66 -4.95 14.95 -2.10
CA TRP A 66 -5.23 16.31 -1.62
C TRP A 66 -6.49 16.31 -0.74
N ASP A 67 -6.49 17.16 0.26
CA ASP A 67 -7.67 17.38 1.11
C ASP A 67 -8.70 18.31 0.43
N ALA A 68 -9.78 18.63 1.15
CA ALA A 68 -10.85 19.48 0.65
C ALA A 68 -10.44 20.95 0.40
N LYS A 69 -9.31 21.42 0.94
CA LYS A 69 -8.76 22.76 0.70
C LYS A 69 -7.82 22.77 -0.50
N GLY A 70 -7.53 21.60 -1.09
CA GLY A 70 -6.56 21.46 -2.16
C GLY A 70 -5.11 21.42 -1.67
N GLU A 71 -4.89 21.18 -0.37
CA GLU A 71 -3.55 21.00 0.19
C GLU A 71 -3.13 19.54 0.04
N LEU A 72 -1.86 19.30 -0.32
CA LEU A 72 -1.33 17.94 -0.39
C LEU A 72 -1.30 17.33 1.01
N TRP A 73 -2.04 16.25 1.21
CA TRP A 73 -2.22 15.63 2.51
C TRP A 73 -1.36 14.39 2.67
N ARG A 74 -1.52 13.40 1.79
CA ARG A 74 -0.82 12.12 1.91
C ARG A 74 -0.14 11.76 0.62
N THR A 75 1.12 11.36 0.72
CA THR A 75 1.81 10.63 -0.34
C THR A 75 2.01 9.19 0.12
N ASN A 76 1.66 8.25 -0.73
CA ASN A 76 1.71 6.83 -0.41
C ASN A 76 2.59 6.12 -1.41
N TYR A 77 3.21 5.04 -0.96
CA TYR A 77 4.17 4.28 -1.72
C TYR A 77 3.85 2.79 -1.64
N THR A 78 4.30 2.07 -2.66
CA THR A 78 4.24 0.62 -2.76
C THR A 78 5.67 0.07 -2.88
N LEU A 79 6.05 -0.83 -1.99
CA LEU A 79 7.30 -1.57 -2.07
C LEU A 79 7.02 -2.94 -2.67
N THR A 80 7.31 -3.09 -3.96
CA THR A 80 7.02 -4.34 -4.67
C THR A 80 7.89 -5.50 -4.19
N LEU A 81 7.26 -6.63 -3.91
CA LEU A 81 7.88 -7.94 -3.73
C LEU A 81 7.75 -8.74 -5.02
N LEU A 82 8.88 -9.20 -5.58
CA LEU A 82 8.86 -10.22 -6.62
C LEU A 82 8.69 -11.59 -5.97
N ALA A 83 7.62 -12.32 -6.33
CA ALA A 83 7.30 -13.66 -5.82
C ALA A 83 7.42 -14.69 -6.96
N PRO A 84 8.59 -15.34 -7.12
CA PRO A 84 8.86 -16.25 -8.24
C PRO A 84 8.05 -17.56 -8.20
N ASP A 85 7.56 -17.92 -7.02
CA ASP A 85 6.73 -19.10 -6.75
C ASP A 85 5.32 -18.99 -7.33
N ILE A 86 4.78 -17.78 -7.44
CA ILE A 86 3.46 -17.47 -8.02
C ILE A 86 3.55 -16.57 -9.27
N PRO A 87 4.66 -16.68 -10.02
CA PRO A 87 5.23 -15.68 -10.96
C PRO A 87 4.54 -14.31 -10.99
N ALA A 88 4.54 -13.59 -9.86
CA ALA A 88 3.84 -12.32 -9.71
C ALA A 88 4.70 -11.24 -9.08
N LEU A 89 4.41 -9.99 -9.45
CA LEU A 89 4.86 -8.81 -8.72
C LEU A 89 3.76 -8.40 -7.75
N ILE A 90 4.04 -8.47 -6.44
CA ILE A 90 3.09 -8.17 -5.39
C ILE A 90 3.36 -6.76 -4.85
N GLY A 91 2.37 -5.88 -4.95
CA GLY A 91 2.38 -4.54 -4.34
C GLY A 91 1.50 -4.40 -3.09
N SER A 92 0.73 -5.42 -2.72
CA SER A 92 -0.28 -5.31 -1.64
C SER A 92 0.25 -5.64 -0.24
N MET A 93 1.39 -6.32 -0.15
CA MET A 93 2.17 -6.50 1.09
C MET A 93 3.19 -5.36 1.08
N PHE A 94 3.57 -4.66 2.13
CA PHE A 94 4.53 -3.54 2.04
C PHE A 94 4.09 -2.33 1.19
N TRP A 95 3.03 -1.67 1.62
CA TRP A 95 2.70 -0.32 1.17
C TRP A 95 2.56 0.58 2.39
N GLY A 96 2.66 1.88 2.18
CA GLY A 96 2.57 2.81 3.29
C GLY A 96 2.33 4.22 2.82
N GLY A 97 2.38 5.16 3.75
CA GLY A 97 2.25 6.55 3.41
C GLY A 97 2.80 7.49 4.46
N TYR A 98 3.08 8.70 3.98
CA TYR A 98 3.47 9.85 4.78
C TYR A 98 2.30 10.81 4.81
N ASP A 99 1.87 11.17 6.01
CA ASP A 99 0.91 12.23 6.27
C ASP A 99 1.68 13.54 6.41
N LEU A 100 1.67 14.35 5.35
CA LEU A 100 2.48 15.56 5.25
C LEU A 100 1.98 16.70 6.14
N GLN A 101 0.74 16.60 6.63
CA GLN A 101 0.16 17.60 7.54
C GLN A 101 0.59 17.37 8.99
N THR A 102 0.77 16.10 9.38
CA THR A 102 1.12 15.72 10.76
C THR A 102 2.57 15.27 10.93
N GLY A 103 3.25 14.91 9.83
CA GLY A 103 4.57 14.29 9.84
C GLY A 103 4.57 12.80 10.21
N ALA A 104 3.39 12.21 10.48
CA ALA A 104 3.28 10.80 10.75
C ALA A 104 3.52 9.98 9.47
N TYR A 105 4.04 8.76 9.63
CA TYR A 105 4.12 7.81 8.52
C TYR A 105 3.79 6.41 9.03
N TYR A 106 3.40 5.55 8.10
CA TYR A 106 3.07 4.17 8.41
C TYR A 106 3.57 3.24 7.31
N LEU A 107 3.82 2.00 7.72
CA LEU A 107 4.01 0.84 6.85
C LEU A 107 2.88 -0.15 7.17
N ASN A 108 2.19 -0.58 6.13
CA ASN A 108 1.06 -1.51 6.20
C ASN A 108 1.45 -2.85 5.58
N MET A 109 0.76 -3.92 5.98
CA MET A 109 0.99 -5.29 5.51
C MET A 109 2.48 -5.68 5.51
N ALA A 110 3.19 -5.37 6.60
CA ALA A 110 4.61 -5.68 6.77
C ALA A 110 4.81 -7.17 7.10
N SER A 111 4.85 -8.02 6.08
CA SER A 111 4.96 -9.48 6.23
C SER A 111 6.40 -10.00 6.40
N ASN A 112 7.36 -9.09 6.63
CA ASN A 112 8.80 -9.32 6.67
C ASN A 112 9.23 -10.59 7.43
N GLU A 113 8.70 -10.75 8.64
CA GLU A 113 9.15 -11.75 9.61
C GLU A 113 8.15 -12.92 9.74
N LEU A 114 7.16 -12.99 8.85
CA LEU A 114 6.22 -14.09 8.78
C LEU A 114 6.82 -15.28 8.02
N ALA A 115 6.50 -16.49 8.46
CA ALA A 115 6.93 -17.73 7.78
C ALA A 115 6.44 -17.82 6.32
N SER A 116 5.34 -17.15 6.00
CA SER A 116 4.80 -17.01 4.64
C SER A 116 4.45 -15.55 4.44
N GLN A 117 5.11 -14.88 3.49
CA GLN A 117 4.85 -13.47 3.18
C GLN A 117 3.58 -13.27 2.37
N TYR A 118 3.29 -14.23 1.49
CA TYR A 118 2.09 -14.29 0.69
C TYR A 118 1.54 -15.71 0.70
N LYS A 119 0.21 -15.85 0.62
CA LYS A 119 -0.45 -17.14 0.48
C LYS A 119 -1.69 -16.99 -0.37
N VAL A 120 -1.81 -17.81 -1.41
CA VAL A 120 -3.06 -17.92 -2.17
C VAL A 120 -4.10 -18.61 -1.29
N VAL A 121 -5.24 -17.94 -1.09
CA VAL A 121 -6.38 -18.47 -0.34
C VAL A 121 -7.54 -18.79 -1.28
N ALA A 122 -8.37 -19.76 -0.90
CA ALA A 122 -9.59 -20.05 -1.63
C ALA A 122 -10.56 -18.86 -1.56
N PRO A 123 -11.42 -18.65 -2.59
CA PRO A 123 -12.44 -17.61 -2.55
C PRO A 123 -13.35 -17.75 -1.33
N LEU A 124 -13.59 -16.65 -0.64
CA LEU A 124 -14.50 -16.61 0.50
C LEU A 124 -15.96 -16.63 0.01
N PRO A 125 -16.85 -17.41 0.65
CA PRO A 125 -18.27 -17.40 0.31
C PRO A 125 -18.90 -16.04 0.65
N ARG A 126 -19.97 -15.67 -0.04
CA ARG A 126 -20.65 -14.39 0.18
C ARG A 126 -21.13 -14.19 1.62
N SER A 127 -21.51 -15.28 2.30
CA SER A 127 -21.95 -15.27 3.70
C SER A 127 -20.87 -14.77 4.66
N PHE A 128 -19.58 -14.94 4.32
CA PHE A 128 -18.45 -14.44 5.10
C PHE A 128 -18.53 -12.92 5.33
N PHE A 129 -19.05 -12.18 4.35
CA PHE A 129 -19.18 -10.73 4.40
C PHE A 129 -20.52 -10.25 5.00
N SER A 130 -21.27 -11.15 5.67
CA SER A 130 -22.55 -10.79 6.29
C SER A 130 -22.36 -10.23 7.70
N PRO A 131 -23.27 -9.35 8.17
CA PRO A 131 -23.24 -8.89 9.56
C PRO A 131 -23.38 -10.02 10.59
N GLU A 132 -24.10 -11.08 10.23
CA GLU A 132 -24.31 -12.26 11.08
C GLU A 132 -23.00 -13.03 11.29
N GLU A 133 -22.25 -13.28 10.22
CA GLU A 133 -20.97 -13.98 10.32
C GLU A 133 -19.95 -13.17 11.13
N LEU A 134 -19.91 -11.84 10.95
CA LEU A 134 -19.04 -10.96 11.75
C LEU A 134 -19.36 -11.05 13.26
N ALA A 135 -20.64 -11.15 13.63
CA ALA A 135 -21.06 -11.30 15.01
C ALA A 135 -20.71 -12.70 15.57
N ASN A 136 -20.83 -13.74 14.76
CA ASN A 136 -20.52 -15.11 15.15
C ASN A 136 -19.01 -15.34 15.35
N GLU A 137 -18.16 -14.73 14.52
CA GLU A 137 -16.69 -14.84 14.65
C GLU A 137 -16.15 -14.17 15.92
N GLY A 138 -16.79 -13.08 16.37
CA GLY A 138 -16.39 -12.34 17.58
C GLY A 138 -16.83 -12.98 18.91
N ALA A 139 -17.70 -14.00 18.88
CA ALA A 139 -18.28 -14.63 20.06
C ALA A 139 -17.47 -15.82 20.61
N ARG A 140 -16.18 -15.95 20.27
CA ARG A 140 -15.30 -17.04 20.74
C ARG A 140 -14.31 -16.60 21.81
#